data_AF-A0A182KFV9-F1
#
_entry.id   AF-A0A182KFV9-F1
#
_cell.length_a   1.000
_cell.length_b   1.000
_cell.length_c   1.000
_cell.angle_alpha   90.00
_cell.angle_beta   90.00
_cell.angle_gamma   90.00
#
_symmetry.space_group_name_H-M   'P 1'
#
loop_
_entity.id
_entity.type
_entity.pdbx_description
1 polymer ?
#
loop_
_entity_poly.entity_id
_entity_poly.type
_entity_poly.pdbx_seq_one_letter_code
_entity_poly.pdbx_strand_id
1 'polypeptide(L)'
;MGGFPFERTTVDSFLSRYTTETSIPTATTTVTAVEELFFNVTSSSDSLPTSNGTLEVLVEDPPTYSLAQIIILGIIATVLSILTVAGNVMVMISFKIDKQLQTISNYFLFSLAIADFAIGLISMPLFSVTTLLGYWPLGPHICDTWLALDYLASNASVLNLLIISFDRYFSVTRPLTYRAKRTTTRAAIMIGAAWGISLLLWPPWIYSWPYIEGKRTVPEKECYIQFIETNHYITFGTAIAAFYVPVTVMCFLYYRIWRETKKRQKELKNLTGDRKKDSSKRSNSR
;
A
#
# COMPACT_ATOMS: atom_id res chain seq x y z
N MET A 1 -55.49 40.09 -21.64
CA MET A 1 -54.79 41.39 -21.65
C MET A 1 -53.39 41.18 -21.09
N GLY A 2 -52.33 41.64 -21.77
CA GLY A 2 -50.92 41.81 -21.34
C GLY A 2 -50.20 40.72 -20.49
N GLY A 3 -48.93 40.36 -20.69
CA GLY A 3 -47.95 40.77 -21.70
C GLY A 3 -46.57 41.13 -21.13
N PHE A 4 -45.60 40.21 -21.28
CA PHE A 4 -44.14 40.47 -21.43
C PHE A 4 -43.27 40.80 -20.17
N PRO A 5 -41.91 40.70 -20.22
CA PRO A 5 -41.16 39.75 -19.35
C PRO A 5 -39.95 40.36 -18.59
N PHE A 6 -39.19 39.53 -17.86
CA PHE A 6 -37.81 39.85 -17.39
C PHE A 6 -37.08 38.58 -16.88
N GLU A 7 -35.74 38.51 -16.76
CA GLU A 7 -34.71 38.50 -17.81
C GLU A 7 -33.53 37.62 -17.30
N ARG A 8 -32.78 36.94 -18.19
CA ARG A 8 -31.79 35.91 -17.84
C ARG A 8 -30.36 36.43 -18.02
N THR A 9 -29.84 37.21 -17.06
CA THR A 9 -28.57 37.97 -17.29
C THR A 9 -27.67 38.22 -16.05
N THR A 10 -27.75 37.41 -14.99
CA THR A 10 -27.04 37.69 -13.70
C THR A 10 -26.09 36.62 -13.16
N VAL A 11 -25.82 35.53 -13.90
CA VAL A 11 -24.85 34.50 -13.49
C VAL A 11 -23.51 34.62 -14.22
N ASP A 12 -23.54 34.96 -15.52
CA ASP A 12 -22.33 35.01 -16.36
C ASP A 12 -21.35 36.13 -15.96
N SER A 13 -21.82 37.18 -15.29
CA SER A 13 -21.02 38.33 -14.84
C SER A 13 -20.13 38.03 -13.62
N PHE A 14 -20.32 36.89 -12.96
CA PHE A 14 -19.49 36.45 -11.82
C PHE A 14 -18.30 35.59 -12.24
N LEU A 15 -18.46 34.76 -13.29
CA LEU A 15 -17.41 33.84 -13.74
C LEU A 15 -16.28 34.55 -14.52
N SER A 16 -16.60 35.62 -15.25
CA SER A 16 -15.63 36.42 -16.02
C SER A 16 -14.57 37.15 -15.16
N ARG A 17 -14.75 37.21 -13.83
CA ARG A 17 -13.89 37.99 -12.91
C ARG A 17 -12.82 37.18 -12.17
N TYR A 18 -12.72 35.87 -12.41
CA TYR A 18 -11.70 35.02 -11.76
C TYR A 18 -10.49 34.68 -12.66
N THR A 19 -10.48 35.18 -13.91
CA THR A 19 -9.44 34.89 -14.91
C THR A 19 -8.59 36.12 -15.23
N THR A 20 -7.81 36.63 -14.28
CA THR A 20 -6.67 37.53 -14.57
C THR A 20 -5.62 37.55 -13.45
N GLU A 21 -4.38 37.19 -13.81
CA GLU A 21 -3.08 37.45 -13.14
C GLU A 21 -2.86 37.10 -11.64
N THR A 22 -1.94 36.17 -11.37
CA THR A 22 -0.61 36.44 -10.73
C THR A 22 0.34 35.24 -10.93
N SER A 23 1.67 35.46 -10.87
CA SER A 23 2.74 34.49 -11.16
C SER A 23 3.85 34.53 -10.07
N ILE A 24 4.89 33.67 -9.99
CA ILE A 24 5.44 32.73 -10.99
C ILE A 24 5.40 31.23 -10.57
N PRO A 25 6.38 30.56 -9.90
CA PRO A 25 6.64 29.15 -10.23
C PRO A 25 6.60 28.10 -9.10
N THR A 26 6.52 26.84 -9.54
CA THR A 26 7.23 25.62 -9.04
C THR A 26 6.33 24.47 -8.56
N ALA A 27 6.62 23.26 -9.07
CA ALA A 27 6.23 21.94 -8.54
C ALA A 27 4.75 21.48 -8.61
N THR A 28 4.11 21.51 -9.79
CA THR A 28 2.90 20.71 -10.05
C THR A 28 2.86 20.17 -11.50
N THR A 29 3.46 19.00 -11.76
CA THR A 29 3.49 18.37 -13.11
C THR A 29 2.70 17.05 -13.17
N THR A 30 1.99 16.68 -12.11
CA THR A 30 1.21 15.42 -12.03
C THR A 30 -0.29 15.63 -11.89
N VAL A 31 -0.76 16.80 -11.43
CA VAL A 31 -2.19 17.11 -11.30
C VAL A 31 -2.80 17.47 -12.65
N THR A 32 -2.12 18.30 -13.43
CA THR A 32 -2.56 18.73 -14.77
C THR A 32 -2.76 17.57 -15.73
N ALA A 33 -1.93 16.51 -15.66
CA ALA A 33 -2.12 15.33 -16.50
C ALA A 33 -3.45 14.60 -16.23
N VAL A 34 -3.97 14.64 -15.00
CA VAL A 34 -5.24 14.00 -14.64
C VAL A 34 -6.43 14.87 -15.03
N GLU A 35 -6.32 16.20 -14.89
CA GLU A 35 -7.34 17.15 -15.37
C GLU A 35 -7.43 17.17 -16.90
N GLU A 36 -6.30 17.15 -17.62
CA GLU A 36 -6.24 17.01 -19.08
C GLU A 36 -6.91 15.71 -19.54
N LEU A 37 -6.61 14.57 -18.90
CA LEU A 37 -7.27 13.29 -19.19
C LEU A 37 -8.79 13.33 -18.95
N PHE A 38 -9.25 13.98 -17.88
CA PHE A 38 -10.68 14.12 -17.60
C PHE A 38 -11.40 15.01 -18.62
N PHE A 39 -10.77 16.12 -19.02
CA PHE A 39 -11.38 17.07 -19.95
C PHE A 39 -11.43 16.52 -21.39
N ASN A 40 -10.39 15.81 -21.83
CA ASN A 40 -10.33 15.24 -23.18
C ASN A 40 -11.29 14.07 -23.40
N VAL A 41 -11.69 13.35 -22.34
CA VAL A 41 -12.77 12.34 -22.38
C VAL A 41 -14.16 13.00 -22.48
N THR A 42 -14.30 14.26 -22.07
CA THR A 42 -15.59 14.98 -22.10
C THR A 42 -15.82 15.73 -23.42
N SER A 43 -14.76 16.00 -24.20
CA SER A 43 -14.83 16.82 -25.42
C SER A 43 -15.12 16.06 -26.72
N SER A 44 -14.94 14.74 -26.77
CA SER A 44 -15.16 13.94 -27.98
C SER A 44 -16.63 13.54 -28.18
N SER A 45 -17.50 14.53 -28.42
CA SER A 45 -18.88 14.32 -28.91
C SER A 45 -19.05 14.95 -30.30
N ASP A 46 -18.22 14.50 -31.25
CA ASP A 46 -18.30 14.95 -32.64
C ASP A 46 -19.52 14.35 -33.37
N SER A 47 -20.28 15.21 -34.02
CA SER A 47 -21.52 14.88 -34.72
C SER A 47 -21.29 14.24 -36.10
N LEU A 48 -21.97 13.13 -36.40
CA LEU A 48 -22.12 12.59 -37.76
C LEU A 48 -23.53 11.96 -37.98
N PRO A 49 -23.98 11.80 -39.24
CA PRO A 49 -25.39 11.92 -39.59
C PRO A 49 -26.20 10.62 -39.56
N THR A 50 -27.52 10.80 -39.54
CA THR A 50 -28.56 9.77 -39.53
C THR A 50 -28.40 8.73 -40.65
N SER A 51 -28.28 7.45 -40.28
CA SER A 51 -28.51 6.32 -41.18
C SER A 51 -29.32 5.24 -40.46
N ASN A 52 -30.41 4.81 -41.08
CA ASN A 52 -31.33 3.83 -40.49
C ASN A 52 -30.73 2.43 -40.54
N GLY A 53 -30.16 1.98 -39.42
CA GLY A 53 -29.79 0.59 -39.16
C GLY A 53 -30.14 0.23 -37.72
N THR A 54 -30.64 -0.98 -37.49
CA THR A 54 -30.93 -1.48 -36.14
C THR A 54 -29.63 -1.72 -35.38
N LEU A 55 -29.15 -0.68 -34.72
CA LEU A 55 -28.12 -0.78 -33.69
C LEU A 55 -28.73 -1.49 -32.48
N GLU A 56 -28.24 -2.69 -32.19
CA GLU A 56 -28.26 -3.19 -30.82
C GLU A 56 -27.50 -2.17 -29.97
N VAL A 57 -28.24 -1.41 -29.16
CA VAL A 57 -27.65 -0.53 -28.15
C VAL A 57 -26.86 -1.44 -27.22
N LEU A 58 -25.54 -1.37 -27.30
CA LEU A 58 -24.67 -1.94 -26.29
C LEU A 58 -25.09 -1.30 -24.97
N VAL A 59 -25.73 -2.11 -24.12
CA VAL A 59 -26.14 -1.69 -22.79
C VAL A 59 -24.86 -1.47 -22.00
N GLU A 60 -24.42 -0.22 -21.96
CA GLU A 60 -23.38 0.22 -21.05
C GLU A 60 -23.93 0.05 -19.64
N ASP A 61 -23.29 -0.82 -18.85
CA ASP A 61 -23.74 -1.15 -17.51
C ASP A 61 -23.89 0.12 -16.67
N PRO A 62 -24.97 0.25 -15.86
CA PRO A 62 -25.22 1.47 -15.10
C PRO A 62 -24.03 1.75 -14.16
N PRO A 63 -23.60 3.02 -14.01
CA PRO A 63 -22.44 3.35 -13.20
C PRO A 63 -22.63 2.86 -11.77
N THR A 64 -21.74 1.95 -11.34
CA THR A 64 -21.78 1.24 -10.05
C THR A 64 -21.77 2.19 -8.85
N TYR A 65 -21.33 3.43 -9.05
CA TYR A 65 -21.25 4.50 -8.07
C TYR A 65 -21.84 5.80 -8.63
N SER A 66 -22.55 6.54 -7.78
CA SER A 66 -22.96 7.91 -8.07
C SER A 66 -21.76 8.85 -8.16
N LEU A 67 -21.89 9.96 -8.91
CA LEU A 67 -20.84 10.96 -9.06
C LEU A 67 -20.28 11.46 -7.72
N ALA A 68 -21.16 11.66 -6.72
CA ALA A 68 -20.74 12.05 -5.37
C ALA A 68 -19.88 10.99 -4.67
N GLN A 69 -20.19 9.70 -4.84
CA GLN A 69 -19.38 8.60 -4.30
C GLN A 69 -18.01 8.53 -4.99
N ILE A 70 -17.95 8.67 -6.31
CA ILE A 70 -16.70 8.71 -7.09
C ILE A 70 -15.79 9.85 -6.59
N ILE A 71 -16.34 11.06 -6.41
CA ILE A 71 -15.59 12.22 -5.87
C ILE A 71 -15.09 11.93 -4.45
N ILE A 72 -15.93 11.42 -3.56
CA ILE A 72 -15.56 11.12 -2.16
C ILE A 72 -14.46 10.04 -2.10
N LEU A 73 -14.62 8.94 -2.86
CA LEU A 73 -13.63 7.86 -2.93
C LEU A 73 -12.30 8.36 -3.51
N GLY A 74 -12.32 9.16 -4.58
CA GLY A 74 -11.13 9.75 -5.18
C GLY A 74 -10.37 10.68 -4.22
N ILE A 75 -11.08 11.53 -3.48
CA ILE A 75 -10.47 12.39 -2.44
C ILE A 75 -9.83 11.54 -1.35
N ILE A 76 -10.55 10.54 -0.80
CA ILE A 76 -10.04 9.67 0.27
C ILE A 76 -8.80 8.89 -0.20
N ALA A 77 -8.86 8.26 -1.38
CA ALA A 77 -7.74 7.50 -1.94
C ALA A 77 -6.50 8.37 -2.18
N THR A 78 -6.70 9.59 -2.71
CA THR A 78 -5.61 10.55 -2.95
C THR A 78 -4.96 11.01 -1.64
N VAL A 79 -5.77 11.36 -0.63
CA VAL A 79 -5.26 11.74 0.70
C VAL A 79 -4.50 10.60 1.36
N LEU A 80 -5.02 9.36 1.30
CA LEU A 80 -4.34 8.17 1.85
C LEU A 80 -3.02 7.87 1.13
N SER A 81 -2.98 7.98 -0.20
CA SER A 81 -1.74 7.83 -0.98
C SER A 81 -0.70 8.88 -0.56
N ILE A 82 -1.07 10.17 -0.52
CA ILE A 82 -0.16 11.26 -0.11
C ILE A 82 0.37 11.04 1.32
N LEU A 83 -0.49 10.67 2.28
CA LEU A 83 -0.08 10.39 3.65
C LEU A 83 0.87 9.18 3.74
N THR A 84 0.60 8.12 2.98
CA THR A 84 1.44 6.91 2.92
C THR A 84 2.83 7.23 2.35
N VAL A 85 2.88 7.98 1.25
CA VAL A 85 4.14 8.40 0.61
C VAL A 85 4.93 9.33 1.55
N ALA A 86 4.29 10.38 2.07
CA ALA A 86 4.94 11.36 2.95
C ALA A 86 5.47 10.73 4.26
N GLY A 87 4.68 9.85 4.88
CA GLY A 87 5.07 9.15 6.11
C GLY A 87 6.28 8.24 5.90
N ASN A 88 6.29 7.44 4.83
CA ASN A 88 7.41 6.54 4.53
C ASN A 88 8.67 7.30 4.08
N VAL A 89 8.51 8.39 3.30
CA VAL A 89 9.62 9.29 2.97
C VAL A 89 10.22 9.92 4.22
N MET A 90 9.41 10.36 5.20
CA MET A 90 9.91 10.86 6.48
C MET A 90 10.75 9.80 7.20
N VAL A 91 10.28 8.54 7.31
CA VAL A 91 11.04 7.44 7.92
C VAL A 91 12.38 7.22 7.21
N MET A 92 12.39 7.22 5.88
CA MET A 92 13.61 7.08 5.07
C MET A 92 14.60 8.24 5.26
N ILE A 93 14.10 9.48 5.39
CA ILE A 93 14.91 10.67 5.64
C ILE A 93 15.51 10.62 7.06
N SER A 94 14.70 10.34 8.09
CA SER A 94 15.19 10.23 9.48
C SER A 94 16.30 9.20 9.63
N PHE A 95 16.19 8.05 8.95
CA PHE A 95 17.22 7.01 8.95
C PHE A 95 18.53 7.42 8.26
N LYS A 96 18.47 8.28 7.24
CA LYS A 96 19.66 8.82 6.56
C LYS A 96 20.35 9.94 7.34
N ILE A 97 19.60 10.80 8.01
CA ILE A 97 20.14 11.94 8.76
C ILE A 97 20.81 11.49 10.06
N ASP A 98 20.11 10.66 10.86
CA ASP A 98 20.60 10.32 12.21
C ASP A 98 21.36 8.98 12.23
N LYS A 99 22.68 9.06 12.43
CA LYS A 99 23.56 7.89 12.63
C LYS A 99 23.23 7.10 13.89
N GLN A 100 22.64 7.70 14.92
CA GLN A 100 22.19 6.99 16.12
C GLN A 100 20.97 6.09 15.82
N LEU A 101 20.16 6.46 14.83
CA LEU A 101 19.04 5.64 14.35
C LEU A 101 19.45 4.48 13.44
N GLN A 102 20.72 4.36 13.03
CA GLN A 102 21.21 3.26 12.17
C GLN A 102 21.44 1.95 12.94
N THR A 103 20.51 1.62 13.85
CA THR A 103 20.50 0.36 14.57
C THR A 103 19.98 -0.78 13.68
N ILE A 104 20.39 -2.01 13.97
CA ILE A 104 20.00 -3.20 13.20
C ILE A 104 18.47 -3.38 13.13
N SER A 105 17.74 -2.95 14.16
CA SER A 105 16.26 -2.99 14.16
C SER A 105 15.65 -2.03 13.13
N ASN A 106 16.29 -0.89 12.93
CA ASN A 106 15.78 0.19 12.10
C ASN A 106 16.10 -0.04 10.60
N TYR A 107 17.09 -0.89 10.27
CA TYR A 107 17.28 -1.38 8.90
C TYR A 107 16.05 -2.16 8.38
N PHE A 108 15.37 -2.93 9.24
CA PHE A 108 14.13 -3.61 8.84
C PHE A 108 12.98 -2.62 8.66
N LEU A 109 12.87 -1.60 9.52
CA LEU A 109 11.89 -0.52 9.37
C LEU A 109 12.14 0.31 8.10
N PHE A 110 13.41 0.52 7.73
CA PHE A 110 13.79 1.19 6.49
C PHE A 110 13.41 0.35 5.26
N SER A 111 13.59 -0.98 5.30
CA SER A 111 13.10 -1.87 4.23
C SER A 111 11.59 -1.87 4.11
N LEU A 112 10.87 -1.81 5.24
CA LEU A 112 9.40 -1.73 5.26
C LEU A 112 8.94 -0.40 4.62
N ALA A 113 9.57 0.72 4.99
CA ALA A 113 9.28 2.02 4.41
C ALA A 113 9.51 2.09 2.89
N ILE A 114 10.49 1.36 2.34
CA ILE A 114 10.69 1.27 0.89
C ILE A 114 9.52 0.54 0.20
N ALA A 115 9.05 -0.57 0.77
CA ALA A 115 7.93 -1.33 0.22
C ALA A 115 6.61 -0.54 0.30
N ASP A 116 6.32 0.03 1.48
CA ASP A 116 5.10 0.81 1.71
C ASP A 116 5.09 2.13 0.92
N PHE A 117 6.27 2.74 0.66
CA PHE A 117 6.43 3.85 -0.28
C PHE A 117 6.08 3.44 -1.73
N ALA A 118 6.56 2.29 -2.20
CA ALA A 118 6.26 1.81 -3.55
C ALA A 118 4.75 1.52 -3.73
N ILE A 119 4.11 0.90 -2.74
CA ILE A 119 2.65 0.66 -2.72
C ILE A 119 1.89 2.00 -2.68
N GLY A 120 2.29 2.93 -1.82
CA GLY A 120 1.66 4.25 -1.70
C GLY A 120 1.78 5.12 -2.97
N LEU A 121 2.89 4.99 -3.69
CA LEU A 121 3.20 5.77 -4.90
C LEU A 121 2.61 5.18 -6.19
N ILE A 122 2.58 3.86 -6.32
CA ILE A 122 2.22 3.18 -7.58
C ILE A 122 0.91 2.41 -7.42
N SER A 123 0.82 1.50 -6.44
CA SER A 123 -0.36 0.64 -6.29
C SER A 123 -1.62 1.41 -5.92
N MET A 124 -1.54 2.33 -4.95
CA MET A 124 -2.70 3.08 -4.46
C MET A 124 -3.33 3.96 -5.57
N PRO A 125 -2.58 4.74 -6.37
CA PRO A 125 -3.14 5.49 -7.50
C PRO A 125 -3.72 4.59 -8.61
N LEU A 126 -3.02 3.51 -9.00
CA LEU A 126 -3.50 2.60 -10.06
C LEU A 126 -4.79 1.88 -9.66
N PHE A 127 -4.85 1.41 -8.40
CA PHE A 127 -6.06 0.82 -7.84
C PHE A 127 -7.22 1.82 -7.80
N SER A 128 -6.96 3.07 -7.40
CA SER A 128 -7.95 4.15 -7.41
C SER A 128 -8.51 4.41 -8.81
N VAL A 129 -7.65 4.61 -9.81
CA VAL A 129 -8.07 4.83 -11.22
C VAL A 129 -8.95 3.68 -11.72
N THR A 130 -8.54 2.44 -11.48
CA THR A 130 -9.30 1.23 -11.88
C THR A 130 -10.67 1.17 -11.20
N THR A 131 -10.73 1.50 -9.90
CA THR A 131 -11.97 1.49 -9.11
C THR A 131 -12.93 2.60 -9.53
N LEU A 132 -12.42 3.78 -9.88
CA LEU A 132 -13.23 4.94 -10.26
C LEU A 132 -13.74 4.86 -11.70
N LEU A 133 -12.97 4.25 -12.61
CA LEU A 133 -13.39 4.01 -14.01
C LEU A 133 -14.26 2.75 -14.16
N GLY A 134 -14.16 1.79 -13.25
CA GLY A 134 -14.83 0.49 -13.35
C GLY A 134 -14.17 -0.49 -14.33
N TYR A 135 -13.06 -0.10 -14.97
CA TYR A 135 -12.27 -0.94 -15.88
C TYR A 135 -10.79 -0.56 -15.83
N TRP A 136 -9.93 -1.41 -16.39
CA TRP A 136 -8.49 -1.19 -16.52
C TRP A 136 -8.14 -0.51 -17.86
N PRO A 137 -7.61 0.74 -17.87
CA PRO A 137 -7.33 1.47 -19.11
C PRO A 137 -5.90 1.31 -19.65
N LEU A 138 -4.97 0.75 -18.89
CA LEU A 138 -3.52 0.80 -19.19
C LEU A 138 -2.98 -0.45 -19.93
N GLY A 139 -3.87 -1.34 -20.39
CA GLY A 139 -3.51 -2.55 -21.14
C GLY A 139 -2.80 -3.64 -20.32
N PRO A 140 -2.62 -4.85 -20.92
CA PRO A 140 -2.27 -6.05 -20.18
C PRO A 140 -0.85 -6.01 -19.58
N HIS A 141 0.13 -5.44 -20.27
CA HIS A 141 1.52 -5.40 -19.77
C HIS A 141 1.67 -4.54 -18.50
N ILE A 142 0.96 -3.41 -18.42
CA ILE A 142 0.99 -2.54 -17.23
C ILE A 142 0.20 -3.19 -16.09
N CYS A 143 -0.90 -3.89 -16.40
CA CYS A 143 -1.63 -4.71 -15.42
C CYS A 143 -0.72 -5.76 -14.77
N ASP A 144 -0.07 -6.60 -15.58
CA ASP A 144 0.81 -7.67 -15.08
C ASP A 144 2.00 -7.11 -14.29
N THR A 145 2.56 -5.97 -14.73
CA THR A 145 3.65 -5.27 -14.04
C THR A 145 3.19 -4.71 -12.68
N TRP A 146 2.00 -4.09 -12.63
CA TRP A 146 1.43 -3.55 -11.41
C TRP A 146 1.14 -4.66 -10.40
N LEU A 147 0.43 -5.72 -10.82
CA LEU A 147 0.14 -6.87 -9.96
C LEU A 147 1.43 -7.54 -9.46
N ALA A 148 2.43 -7.71 -10.34
CA ALA A 148 3.73 -8.26 -9.94
C ALA A 148 4.46 -7.40 -8.91
N LEU A 149 4.44 -6.07 -9.04
CA LEU A 149 5.04 -5.15 -8.09
C LEU A 149 4.29 -5.13 -6.75
N ASP A 150 2.96 -5.07 -6.79
CA ASP A 150 2.12 -4.93 -5.59
C ASP A 150 2.21 -6.17 -4.69
N TYR A 151 2.07 -7.36 -5.28
CA TYR A 151 2.20 -8.63 -4.56
C TYR A 151 3.63 -8.88 -4.07
N LEU A 152 4.65 -8.49 -4.85
CA LEU A 152 6.05 -8.54 -4.42
C LEU A 152 6.29 -7.64 -3.20
N ALA A 153 5.86 -6.37 -3.26
CA ALA A 153 6.07 -5.40 -2.20
C ALA A 153 5.31 -5.80 -0.92
N SER A 154 4.04 -6.18 -1.05
CA SER A 154 3.20 -6.67 0.04
C SER A 154 3.80 -7.91 0.72
N ASN A 155 4.22 -8.91 -0.06
CA ASN A 155 4.88 -10.10 0.48
C ASN A 155 6.23 -9.77 1.13
N ALA A 156 7.00 -8.81 0.58
CA ALA A 156 8.25 -8.36 1.17
C ALA A 156 8.00 -7.63 2.51
N SER A 157 6.95 -6.81 2.62
CA SER A 157 6.52 -6.20 3.89
C SER A 157 6.16 -7.26 4.92
N VAL A 158 5.36 -8.28 4.57
CA VAL A 158 5.01 -9.39 5.47
C VAL A 158 6.24 -10.17 5.95
N LEU A 159 7.18 -10.50 5.05
CA LEU A 159 8.43 -11.18 5.42
C LEU A 159 9.34 -10.32 6.30
N ASN A 160 9.45 -9.01 6.04
CA ASN A 160 10.19 -8.09 6.90
C ASN A 160 9.56 -7.99 8.30
N LEU A 161 8.24 -7.92 8.40
CA LEU A 161 7.53 -7.94 9.68
C LEU A 161 7.75 -9.26 10.45
N LEU A 162 7.73 -10.41 9.77
CA LEU A 162 8.08 -11.72 10.35
C LEU A 162 9.51 -11.73 10.90
N ILE A 163 10.47 -11.19 10.14
CA ILE A 163 11.88 -11.06 10.55
C ILE A 163 12.00 -10.18 11.80
N ILE A 164 11.31 -9.02 11.86
CA ILE A 164 11.27 -8.14 13.04
C ILE A 164 10.73 -8.89 14.26
N SER A 165 9.69 -9.70 14.10
CA SER A 165 9.11 -10.52 15.18
C SER A 165 10.07 -11.60 15.67
N PHE A 166 10.74 -12.33 14.78
CA PHE A 166 11.78 -13.31 15.16
C PHE A 166 12.97 -12.65 15.85
N ASP A 167 13.47 -11.52 15.33
CA ASP A 167 14.59 -10.78 15.90
C ASP A 167 14.27 -10.24 17.30
N ARG A 168 13.06 -9.71 17.51
CA ARG A 168 12.56 -9.35 18.84
C ARG A 168 12.45 -10.57 19.76
N TYR A 169 11.91 -11.70 19.28
CA TYR A 169 11.79 -12.92 20.07
C TYR A 169 13.15 -13.46 20.54
N PHE A 170 14.15 -13.52 19.66
CA PHE A 170 15.49 -13.97 20.04
C PHE A 170 16.24 -12.95 20.91
N SER A 171 16.05 -11.65 20.68
CA SER A 171 16.61 -10.59 21.54
C SER A 171 16.03 -10.63 22.96
N VAL A 172 14.73 -10.92 23.12
CA VAL A 172 14.07 -11.06 24.42
C VAL A 172 14.44 -12.37 25.10
N THR A 173 14.48 -13.50 24.38
CA THR A 173 14.76 -14.81 25.01
C THR A 173 16.24 -15.04 25.31
N ARG A 174 17.16 -14.58 24.45
CA ARG A 174 18.60 -14.88 24.49
C ARG A 174 19.45 -13.60 24.46
N PRO A 175 19.30 -12.67 25.43
CA PRO A 175 19.83 -11.30 25.34
C PRO A 175 21.35 -11.19 25.32
N LEU A 176 22.08 -12.18 25.85
CA LEU A 176 23.56 -12.17 25.85
C LEU A 176 24.13 -12.83 24.58
N THR A 177 23.61 -13.99 24.18
CA THR A 177 24.17 -14.78 23.08
C THR A 177 23.65 -14.38 21.70
N TYR A 178 22.39 -13.93 21.59
CA TYR A 178 21.84 -13.45 20.30
C TYR A 178 22.29 -12.02 20.01
N ARG A 179 22.17 -11.11 20.98
CA ARG A 179 22.52 -9.69 20.80
C ARG A 179 23.99 -9.48 20.41
N ALA A 180 24.90 -10.29 20.97
CA ALA A 180 26.33 -10.26 20.60
C ALA A 180 26.65 -10.80 19.19
N LYS A 181 25.74 -11.60 18.59
CA LYS A 181 25.89 -12.17 17.24
C LYS A 181 25.08 -11.43 16.16
N ARG A 182 24.42 -10.33 16.54
CA ARG A 182 23.56 -9.51 15.69
C ARG A 182 24.44 -8.49 14.96
N THR A 183 24.51 -8.55 13.62
CA THR A 183 25.29 -7.62 12.80
C THR A 183 24.43 -6.99 11.71
N THR A 184 24.79 -5.78 11.25
CA THR A 184 24.10 -5.08 10.16
C THR A 184 24.15 -5.87 8.86
N THR A 185 25.29 -6.50 8.53
CA THR A 185 25.43 -7.39 7.37
C THR A 185 24.43 -8.54 7.39
N ARG A 186 24.19 -9.17 8.54
CA ARG A 186 23.21 -10.25 8.67
C ARG A 186 21.77 -9.76 8.46
N ALA A 187 21.43 -8.59 8.99
CA ALA A 187 20.12 -8.00 8.73
C ALA A 187 19.93 -7.62 7.26
N ALA A 188 20.95 -7.06 6.60
CA ALA A 188 20.92 -6.80 5.16
C ALA A 188 20.74 -8.08 4.33
N ILE A 189 21.39 -9.18 4.71
CA ILE A 189 21.18 -10.50 4.08
C ILE A 189 19.74 -11.00 4.33
N MET A 190 19.19 -10.84 5.53
CA MET A 190 17.80 -11.25 5.84
C MET A 190 16.77 -10.42 5.04
N ILE A 191 17.01 -9.11 4.89
CA ILE A 191 16.19 -8.22 4.05
C ILE A 191 16.31 -8.67 2.57
N GLY A 192 17.53 -8.82 2.05
CA GLY A 192 17.77 -9.27 0.68
C GLY A 192 17.15 -10.64 0.39
N ALA A 193 17.16 -11.56 1.36
CA ALA A 193 16.47 -12.84 1.27
C ALA A 193 14.94 -12.68 1.25
N ALA A 194 14.36 -11.78 2.05
CA ALA A 194 12.92 -11.49 2.02
C ALA A 194 12.48 -10.97 0.64
N TRP A 195 13.18 -9.95 0.11
CA TRP A 195 12.91 -9.43 -1.23
C TRP A 195 13.17 -10.47 -2.33
N GLY A 196 14.24 -11.27 -2.22
CA GLY A 196 14.56 -12.34 -3.18
C GLY A 196 13.51 -13.47 -3.20
N ILE A 197 12.97 -13.83 -2.03
CA ILE A 197 11.86 -14.79 -1.92
C ILE A 197 10.59 -14.21 -2.56
N SER A 198 10.25 -12.94 -2.29
CA SER A 198 9.11 -12.28 -2.94
C SER A 198 9.26 -12.17 -4.46
N LEU A 199 10.47 -11.82 -4.94
CA LEU A 199 10.84 -11.78 -6.35
C LEU A 199 10.72 -13.14 -7.05
N LEU A 200 10.97 -14.26 -6.34
CA LEU A 200 10.86 -15.60 -6.89
C LEU A 200 9.42 -16.14 -6.86
N LEU A 201 8.64 -15.78 -5.83
CA LEU A 201 7.29 -16.30 -5.61
C LEU A 201 6.19 -15.59 -6.42
N TRP A 202 6.34 -14.30 -6.75
CA TRP A 202 5.25 -13.53 -7.37
C TRP A 202 5.49 -13.20 -8.85
N PRO A 203 6.45 -12.34 -9.26
CA PRO A 203 6.60 -11.95 -10.66
C PRO A 203 6.76 -13.13 -11.66
N PRO A 204 7.61 -14.15 -11.42
CA PRO A 204 7.80 -15.24 -12.39
C PRO A 204 6.51 -16.00 -12.67
N TRP A 205 5.69 -16.20 -11.64
CA TRP A 205 4.41 -16.90 -11.75
C TRP A 205 3.37 -16.04 -12.44
N ILE A 206 3.25 -14.75 -12.07
CA ILE A 206 2.33 -13.80 -12.72
C ILE A 206 2.63 -13.67 -14.22
N TYR A 207 3.90 -13.51 -14.61
CA TYR A 207 4.28 -13.40 -16.02
C TYR A 207 4.23 -14.74 -16.78
N SER A 208 4.56 -15.86 -16.15
CA SER A 208 4.65 -17.15 -16.87
C SER A 208 3.30 -17.86 -17.02
N TRP A 209 2.33 -17.60 -16.13
CA TRP A 209 1.07 -18.36 -16.11
C TRP A 209 0.26 -18.29 -17.42
N PRO A 210 0.11 -17.13 -18.09
CA PRO A 210 -0.58 -17.06 -19.38
C PRO A 210 0.07 -17.91 -20.48
N TYR A 211 1.40 -18.13 -20.40
CA TYR A 211 2.13 -19.02 -21.31
C TYR A 211 1.96 -20.50 -20.95
N ILE A 212 1.81 -20.83 -19.65
CA ILE A 212 1.57 -22.20 -19.17
C ILE A 212 0.17 -22.69 -19.58
N GLU A 213 -0.86 -21.85 -19.46
CA GLU A 213 -2.22 -22.17 -19.93
C GLU A 213 -2.38 -21.99 -21.47
N GLY A 214 -1.36 -21.51 -22.16
CA GLY A 214 -1.33 -21.30 -23.62
C GLY A 214 -2.22 -20.16 -24.13
N LYS A 215 -2.92 -19.45 -23.24
CA LYS A 215 -3.74 -18.27 -23.54
C LYS A 215 -3.88 -17.38 -22.30
N ARG A 216 -4.02 -16.07 -22.52
CA ARG A 216 -4.50 -15.13 -21.49
C ARG A 216 -6.03 -15.26 -21.40
N THR A 217 -6.58 -15.51 -20.21
CA THR A 217 -8.03 -15.54 -19.99
C THR A 217 -8.59 -14.25 -19.43
N VAL A 218 -7.72 -13.36 -18.94
CA VAL A 218 -8.07 -12.03 -18.40
C VAL A 218 -8.56 -11.11 -19.54
N PRO A 219 -9.79 -10.57 -19.49
CA PRO A 219 -10.31 -9.62 -20.47
C PRO A 219 -9.49 -8.33 -20.55
N GLU A 220 -9.48 -7.64 -21.69
CA GLU A 220 -8.68 -6.42 -21.89
C GLU A 220 -9.06 -5.26 -20.96
N LYS A 221 -10.33 -5.20 -20.55
CA LYS A 221 -10.90 -4.20 -19.63
C LYS A 221 -10.74 -4.57 -18.15
N GLU A 222 -10.17 -5.72 -17.83
CA GLU A 222 -10.04 -6.21 -16.45
C GLU A 222 -8.56 -6.41 -16.08
N CYS A 223 -8.26 -6.33 -14.78
CA CYS A 223 -6.92 -6.58 -14.27
C CYS A 223 -6.96 -7.39 -12.97
N TYR A 224 -6.67 -8.68 -13.09
CA TYR A 224 -6.56 -9.63 -11.99
C TYR A 224 -5.53 -10.71 -12.31
N ILE A 225 -5.12 -11.48 -11.30
CA ILE A 225 -4.15 -12.57 -11.46
C ILE A 225 -4.87 -13.82 -12.00
N GLN A 226 -4.53 -14.22 -13.23
CA GLN A 226 -5.18 -15.34 -13.93
C GLN A 226 -5.30 -16.63 -13.09
N PHE A 227 -4.22 -17.07 -12.43
CA PHE A 227 -4.21 -18.33 -11.67
C PHE A 227 -5.08 -18.32 -10.40
N ILE A 228 -5.51 -17.15 -9.93
CA ILE A 228 -6.39 -17.00 -8.75
C ILE A 228 -7.86 -17.22 -9.13
N GLU A 229 -8.23 -16.97 -10.39
CA GLU A 229 -9.60 -17.20 -10.88
C GLU A 229 -9.72 -18.55 -11.62
N THR A 230 -8.69 -18.98 -12.37
CA THR A 230 -8.78 -20.24 -13.15
C THR A 230 -8.70 -21.50 -12.29
N ASN A 231 -8.11 -21.45 -11.10
CA ASN A 231 -7.86 -22.65 -10.30
C ASN A 231 -8.01 -22.44 -8.77
N HIS A 232 -9.21 -22.71 -8.26
CA HIS A 232 -9.54 -22.65 -6.83
C HIS A 232 -8.52 -23.36 -5.92
N TYR A 233 -7.90 -24.48 -6.34
CA TYR A 233 -6.90 -25.17 -5.51
C TYR A 233 -5.62 -24.35 -5.33
N ILE A 234 -5.18 -23.64 -6.38
CA ILE A 234 -4.06 -22.70 -6.32
C ILE A 234 -4.46 -21.47 -5.50
N THR A 235 -5.69 -20.98 -5.62
CA THR A 235 -6.23 -19.87 -4.82
C THR A 235 -6.24 -20.18 -3.32
N PHE A 236 -6.79 -21.33 -2.92
CA PHE A 236 -6.74 -21.76 -1.53
C PHE A 236 -5.30 -22.01 -1.05
N GLY A 237 -4.45 -22.63 -1.88
CA GLY A 237 -3.04 -22.87 -1.55
C GLY A 237 -2.25 -21.58 -1.32
N THR A 238 -2.40 -20.60 -2.22
CA THR A 238 -1.73 -19.29 -2.12
C THR A 238 -2.29 -18.44 -0.99
N ALA A 239 -3.60 -18.40 -0.76
CA ALA A 239 -4.18 -17.74 0.40
C ALA A 239 -3.67 -18.33 1.72
N ILE A 240 -3.62 -19.65 1.86
CA ILE A 240 -3.07 -20.33 3.05
C ILE A 240 -1.58 -19.98 3.23
N ALA A 241 -0.77 -20.08 2.18
CA ALA A 241 0.67 -19.88 2.24
C ALA A 241 1.08 -18.40 2.44
N ALA A 242 0.39 -17.45 1.80
CA ALA A 242 0.76 -16.03 1.79
C ALA A 242 0.10 -15.23 2.92
N PHE A 243 -1.08 -15.64 3.41
CA PHE A 243 -1.79 -14.92 4.48
C PHE A 243 -1.83 -15.71 5.79
N TYR A 244 -2.47 -16.90 5.80
CA TYR A 244 -2.73 -17.62 7.05
C TYR A 244 -1.45 -18.13 7.74
N VAL A 245 -0.48 -18.66 7.00
CA VAL A 245 0.80 -19.11 7.57
C VAL A 245 1.60 -17.94 8.18
N PRO A 246 1.85 -16.81 7.49
CA PRO A 246 2.48 -15.64 8.10
C PRO A 246 1.74 -15.11 9.33
N VAL A 247 0.41 -14.95 9.27
CA VAL A 247 -0.40 -14.44 10.39
C VAL A 247 -0.34 -15.37 11.60
N THR A 248 -0.46 -16.69 11.41
CA THR A 248 -0.39 -17.65 12.53
C THR A 248 1.00 -17.69 13.18
N VAL A 249 2.07 -17.66 12.39
CA VAL A 249 3.45 -17.55 12.90
C VAL A 249 3.64 -16.24 13.67
N MET A 250 3.15 -15.11 13.14
CA MET A 250 3.18 -13.82 13.83
C MET A 250 2.47 -13.87 15.17
N CYS A 251 1.20 -14.29 15.21
CA CYS A 251 0.42 -14.39 16.44
C CYS A 251 1.11 -15.27 17.50
N PHE A 252 1.68 -16.42 17.08
CA PHE A 252 2.44 -17.29 17.97
C PHE A 252 3.71 -16.60 18.53
N LEU A 253 4.49 -15.91 17.69
CA LEU A 253 5.68 -15.18 18.11
C LEU A 253 5.33 -14.02 19.05
N TYR A 254 4.30 -13.22 18.74
CA TYR A 254 3.83 -12.13 19.61
C TYR A 254 3.36 -12.66 20.97
N TYR A 255 2.59 -13.76 21.01
CA TYR A 255 2.19 -14.42 22.26
C TYR A 255 3.41 -14.88 23.08
N ARG A 256 4.41 -15.50 22.43
CA ARG A 256 5.66 -15.92 23.08
C ARG A 256 6.44 -14.72 23.63
N ILE A 257 6.59 -13.64 22.86
CA ILE A 257 7.24 -12.38 23.29
C ILE A 257 6.53 -11.79 24.50
N TRP A 258 5.20 -11.70 24.47
CA TRP A 258 4.39 -11.19 25.58
C TRP A 258 4.61 -12.02 26.85
N ARG A 259 4.57 -13.36 26.74
CA ARG A 259 4.78 -14.28 27.87
C ARG A 259 6.15 -14.09 28.52
N GLU A 260 7.22 -14.05 27.74
CA GLU A 260 8.58 -13.89 28.25
C GLU A 260 8.85 -12.48 28.79
N THR A 261 8.23 -11.45 28.21
CA THR A 261 8.27 -10.07 28.72
C THR A 261 7.59 -9.99 30.09
N LYS A 262 6.39 -10.58 30.24
CA LYS A 262 5.65 -10.64 31.51
C LYS A 262 6.40 -11.43 32.59
N LYS A 263 7.09 -12.52 32.21
CA LYS A 263 7.98 -13.28 33.12
C LYS A 263 9.13 -12.40 33.63
N ARG A 264 9.87 -11.74 32.74
CA ARG A 264 10.97 -10.83 33.11
C ARG A 264 10.53 -9.65 33.98
N GLN A 265 9.35 -9.08 33.71
CA GLN A 265 8.78 -8.04 34.56
C GLN A 265 8.48 -8.54 35.98
N LYS A 266 8.04 -9.79 36.15
CA LYS A 266 7.83 -10.40 37.48
C LYS A 266 9.17 -10.64 38.20
N GLU A 267 10.16 -11.18 37.49
CA GLU A 267 11.51 -11.42 38.03
C GLU A 267 12.18 -10.11 38.49
N LEU A 268 12.11 -9.04 37.68
CA LEU A 268 12.67 -7.73 38.03
C LEU A 268 11.96 -7.09 39.23
N LYS A 269 10.63 -7.24 39.34
CA LYS A 269 9.86 -6.79 40.51
C LYS A 269 10.29 -7.52 41.79
N ASN A 270 10.48 -8.84 41.73
CA ASN A 270 10.97 -9.63 42.86
C ASN A 270 12.37 -9.17 43.30
N LEU A 271 13.34 -9.10 42.38
CA LEU A 271 14.70 -8.64 42.66
C LEU A 271 14.75 -7.22 43.26
N THR A 272 13.85 -6.34 42.83
CA THR A 272 13.74 -4.97 43.38
C THR A 272 13.11 -4.97 44.78
N GLY A 273 12.14 -5.86 45.03
CA GLY A 273 11.54 -6.07 46.35
C GLY A 273 12.52 -6.62 47.37
N ASP A 274 13.26 -7.67 47.01
CA ASP A 274 14.29 -8.29 47.87
C ASP A 274 15.38 -7.27 48.23
N ARG A 275 15.88 -6.50 47.25
CA ARG A 275 16.89 -5.44 47.48
C ARG A 275 16.39 -4.36 48.44
N LYS A 276 15.10 -3.98 48.40
CA LYS A 276 14.51 -3.05 49.38
C LYS A 276 14.45 -3.66 50.79
N LYS A 277 14.10 -4.95 50.89
CA LYS A 277 14.01 -5.68 52.17
C LYS A 277 15.37 -5.79 52.86
N ASP A 278 16.42 -6.12 52.11
CA ASP A 278 17.79 -6.20 52.65
C ASP A 278 18.34 -4.82 53.05
N SER A 279 18.03 -3.78 52.27
CA SER A 279 18.40 -2.39 52.60
C SER A 279 17.76 -1.94 53.92
N SER A 280 16.47 -2.26 54.14
CA SER A 280 15.76 -1.95 55.38
C SER A 280 16.34 -2.70 56.59
N LYS A 281 16.61 -4.01 56.47
CA LYS A 281 17.25 -4.80 57.53
C LYS A 281 18.60 -4.23 57.96
N ARG A 282 19.43 -3.81 57.00
CA ARG A 282 20.75 -3.24 57.27
C ARG A 282 20.68 -1.88 57.96
N SER A 283 19.62 -1.10 57.72
CA SER A 283 19.38 0.17 58.41
C SER A 283 18.92 0.00 59.86
N ASN A 284 18.21 -1.08 60.17
CA ASN A 284 17.70 -1.39 61.52
C ASN A 284 18.71 -2.10 62.44
N SER A 285 19.94 -2.31 61.96
CA SER A 285 21.02 -3.05 62.65
C SER A 285 22.23 -2.14 62.98
N ARG A 286 22.02 -0.82 62.94
CA ARG A 286 22.96 0.24 63.34
C ARG A 286 22.27 1.15 64.35
#